data_AF-A0A382CQD0-F1
#
_entry.id   AF-A0A382CQD0-F1
#
_cell.length_a   1.000
_cell.length_b   1.000
_cell.length_c   1.000
_cell.angle_alpha   90.00
_cell.angle_beta   90.00
_cell.angle_gamma   90.00
#
_symmetry.space_group_name_H-M   'P 1'
#
loop_
_entity.id
_entity.type
_entity.pdbx_description
1 polymer ?
#
loop_
_entity_poly.entity_id
_entity_poly.type
_entity_poly.pdbx_seq_one_letter_code
_entity_poly.pdbx_strand_id
1 'polypeptide(L)'
;MPWKLSKLLQPGFRHVWAVRWDGFNWIYFNPRLGFTDIQILPFGPKDKIQNVVNTDHCSVIIHVTVRRDQSKIRNPWPTLFTCVEQMKGLLGIGGIKTWWIYRPYQLFKYLYLKESKYGTKIISTTTTSQDSS
;
A
#
# COMPACT_ATOMS: atom_id res chain seq x y z
N MET A 1 -7.64 -8.63 16.28
CA MET A 1 -7.76 -7.21 16.67
C MET A 1 -9.00 -7.04 17.53
N PRO A 2 -8.96 -6.26 18.64
CA PRO A 2 -10.16 -5.95 19.40
C PRO A 2 -11.19 -5.27 18.49
N TRP A 3 -12.44 -5.75 18.47
CA TRP A 3 -13.46 -5.35 17.50
C TRP A 3 -13.74 -3.83 17.46
N LYS A 4 -13.40 -3.09 18.53
CA LYS A 4 -13.65 -1.64 18.62
C LYS A 4 -12.70 -0.82 17.74
N LEU A 5 -11.48 -1.30 17.51
CA LEU A 5 -10.49 -0.59 16.68
C LEU A 5 -10.78 -0.74 15.17
N SER A 6 -11.49 -1.78 14.75
CA SER A 6 -11.85 -1.96 13.33
C SER A 6 -12.85 -0.91 12.84
N LYS A 7 -13.68 -0.34 13.73
CA LYS A 7 -14.58 0.77 13.43
C LYS A 7 -13.85 2.10 13.17
N LEU A 8 -12.59 2.22 13.61
CA LEU A 8 -11.76 3.40 13.38
C LEU A 8 -11.06 3.38 12.01
N LEU A 9 -11.11 2.24 11.32
CA LEU A 9 -10.57 2.08 9.97
C LEU A 9 -11.65 2.47 8.96
N GLN A 10 -11.28 3.33 8.01
CA GLN A 10 -12.19 3.73 6.95
C GLN A 10 -12.58 2.50 6.11
N PRO A 11 -13.88 2.29 5.83
CA PRO A 11 -14.34 1.23 4.93
C PRO A 11 -13.55 1.26 3.61
N GLY A 12 -13.11 0.10 3.13
CA GLY A 12 -12.23 -0.03 1.95
C GLY A 12 -10.73 0.15 2.21
N PHE A 13 -10.32 0.81 3.29
CA PHE A 13 -8.91 1.09 3.62
C PHE A 13 -8.43 0.32 4.87
N ARG A 14 -8.60 -1.00 4.85
CA ARG A 14 -8.24 -1.88 5.97
C ARG A 14 -6.84 -2.46 5.86
N HIS A 15 -6.30 -2.55 4.65
CA HIS A 15 -5.03 -3.19 4.37
C HIS A 15 -4.32 -2.49 3.21
N VAL A 16 -2.99 -2.65 3.14
CA VAL A 16 -2.17 -2.15 2.05
C VAL A 16 -1.10 -3.17 1.70
N TRP A 17 -0.89 -3.35 0.40
CA TRP A 17 0.09 -4.23 -0.19
C TRP A 17 0.66 -3.53 -1.43
N ALA A 18 1.74 -4.06 -1.99
CA ALA A 18 2.41 -3.50 -3.15
C ALA A 18 2.69 -4.56 -4.20
N VAL A 19 2.71 -4.13 -5.45
CA VAL A 19 3.19 -4.92 -6.58
C VAL A 19 4.26 -4.09 -7.28
N ARG A 20 5.36 -4.74 -7.68
CA ARG A 20 6.47 -4.08 -8.35
C ARG A 20 6.99 -4.95 -9.49
N TRP A 21 7.25 -4.33 -10.64
CA TRP A 21 8.08 -4.92 -11.68
C TRP A 21 9.56 -4.72 -11.35
N ASP A 22 10.35 -5.79 -11.34
CA ASP A 22 11.78 -5.72 -11.07
C ASP A 22 12.65 -5.62 -12.35
N GLY A 23 12.05 -5.77 -13.53
CA GLY A 23 12.74 -5.86 -14.82
C GLY A 23 12.53 -7.19 -15.52
N PHE A 24 12.19 -8.25 -14.78
CA PHE A 24 12.01 -9.61 -15.28
C PHE A 24 10.75 -10.30 -14.73
N ASN A 25 10.39 -10.02 -13.48
CA ASN A 25 9.27 -10.60 -12.76
C ASN A 25 8.41 -9.52 -12.08
N TRP A 26 7.11 -9.82 -11.94
CA TRP A 26 6.23 -9.09 -11.05
C TRP A 26 6.37 -9.65 -9.64
N ILE A 27 6.68 -8.78 -8.68
CA ILE A 27 6.82 -9.12 -7.28
C ILE A 27 5.59 -8.60 -6.53
N TYR A 28 4.86 -9.51 -5.91
CA TYR A 28 3.79 -9.20 -4.97
C TYR A 28 4.36 -9.15 -3.55
N PHE A 29 4.11 -8.05 -2.84
CA PHE A 29 4.54 -7.86 -1.46
C PHE A 29 3.33 -7.55 -0.59
N ASN A 30 2.98 -8.47 0.30
CA ASN A 30 1.79 -8.42 1.13
C ASN A 30 2.12 -8.59 2.62
N PRO A 31 2.28 -7.48 3.36
CA PRO A 31 2.61 -7.52 4.78
C PRO A 31 1.36 -7.82 5.62
N ARG A 32 1.18 -9.05 6.08
CA ARG A 32 0.11 -9.39 7.02
C ARG A 32 0.57 -9.18 8.46
N LEU A 33 -0.37 -9.19 9.40
CA LEU A 33 -0.07 -8.99 10.83
C LEU A 33 0.84 -10.07 11.42
N GLY A 34 0.71 -11.32 10.97
CA GLY A 34 1.50 -12.45 11.48
C GLY A 34 2.72 -12.82 10.64
N PHE A 35 2.72 -12.46 9.35
CA PHE A 35 3.79 -12.79 8.42
C PHE A 35 3.76 -11.85 7.21
N THR A 36 4.88 -11.72 6.52
CA THR A 36 4.96 -10.98 5.26
C THR A 36 5.07 -11.96 4.12
N ASP A 37 4.09 -11.91 3.21
CA ASP A 37 3.98 -12.79 2.07
C ASP A 37 4.61 -12.11 0.85
N ILE A 38 5.54 -12.79 0.20
CA ILE A 38 6.25 -12.29 -0.98
C ILE A 38 6.16 -13.37 -2.05
N GLN A 39 5.57 -13.01 -3.20
CA GLN A 39 5.35 -13.96 -4.28
C GLN A 39 5.85 -13.36 -5.59
N ILE A 40 6.44 -14.23 -6.42
CA ILE A 40 6.76 -13.91 -7.80
C ILE A 40 5.52 -14.28 -8.62
N LEU A 41 4.93 -13.29 -9.28
CA LEU A 41 3.75 -13.49 -10.10
C LEU A 41 4.18 -13.86 -11.53
N PRO A 42 3.60 -14.92 -12.13
CA PRO A 42 3.99 -15.43 -13.44
C PRO A 42 3.37 -14.61 -14.59
N PHE A 43 3.61 -13.30 -14.60
CA PHE A 43 3.14 -12.36 -15.62
C PHE A 43 4.31 -11.75 -16.41
N GLY A 44 4.05 -11.39 -17.66
CA GLY A 44 5.03 -10.83 -18.56
C GLY A 44 5.31 -9.33 -18.35
N PRO A 45 6.41 -8.81 -18.95
CA PRO A 45 6.85 -7.42 -18.81
C PRO A 45 5.85 -6.36 -19.29
N LYS A 46 4.93 -6.74 -20.17
CA LYS A 46 3.94 -5.83 -20.80
C LYS A 46 2.53 -6.05 -20.29
N ASP A 47 2.34 -6.94 -19.31
CA ASP A 47 1.02 -7.13 -18.73
C ASP A 47 0.60 -5.85 -17.99
N LYS A 48 -0.58 -5.36 -18.35
CA LYS A 48 -1.18 -4.21 -17.67
C LYS A 48 -1.41 -4.59 -16.22
N ILE A 49 -1.27 -3.62 -15.30
CA ILE A 49 -1.49 -3.84 -13.86
C ILE A 49 -2.84 -4.48 -13.54
N GLN A 50 -3.86 -4.24 -14.39
CA GLN A 50 -5.20 -4.83 -14.31
C GLN A 50 -5.21 -6.35 -14.47
N ASN A 51 -4.26 -6.91 -15.21
CA ASN A 51 -4.12 -8.36 -15.39
C ASN A 51 -3.33 -8.99 -14.24
N VAL A 52 -2.41 -8.22 -13.67
CA VAL A 52 -1.50 -8.66 -12.59
C VAL A 52 -2.20 -8.64 -11.23
N VAL A 53 -3.17 -7.75 -11.05
CA VAL A 53 -3.87 -7.51 -9.79
C VAL A 53 -5.36 -7.78 -9.94
N ASN A 54 -5.91 -8.61 -9.06
CA ASN A 54 -7.36 -8.71 -8.90
C ASN A 54 -7.92 -7.41 -8.26
N THR A 55 -8.75 -6.69 -9.00
CA THR A 55 -9.36 -5.41 -8.58
C THR A 55 -10.61 -5.55 -7.72
N ASP A 56 -11.22 -6.73 -7.65
CA ASP A 56 -12.54 -6.96 -7.02
C ASP A 56 -12.52 -6.72 -5.50
N HIS A 57 -11.35 -6.90 -4.88
CA HIS A 57 -11.13 -6.64 -3.45
C HIS A 57 -10.19 -5.46 -3.19
N CYS A 58 -9.96 -4.63 -4.20
CA CYS A 58 -9.08 -3.47 -4.11
C CYS A 58 -9.89 -2.18 -4.25
N SER A 59 -9.86 -1.32 -3.23
CA SER A 59 -10.55 -0.03 -3.32
C SER A 59 -9.82 0.98 -4.22
N VAL A 60 -8.49 0.98 -4.21
CA VAL A 60 -7.68 1.93 -4.99
C VAL A 60 -6.31 1.37 -5.31
N ILE A 61 -5.85 1.63 -6.54
CA ILE A 61 -4.48 1.37 -6.98
C ILE A 61 -3.83 2.70 -7.33
N ILE A 62 -2.69 2.95 -6.68
CA ILE A 62 -1.84 4.13 -6.92
C ILE A 62 -0.48 3.67 -7.43
N HIS A 63 -0.02 4.28 -8.51
CA HIS A 63 1.36 4.09 -8.96
C HIS A 63 2.27 5.06 -8.26
N VAL A 64 3.28 4.56 -7.56
CA VAL A 64 4.14 5.36 -6.70
C VAL A 64 5.61 5.22 -7.03
N THR A 65 6.35 6.33 -6.92
CA THR A 65 7.80 6.34 -7.10
C THR A 65 8.50 6.04 -5.78
N VAL A 66 9.32 4.98 -5.74
CA VAL A 66 10.09 4.59 -4.56
C VAL A 66 11.25 5.56 -4.34
N ARG A 67 11.45 5.99 -3.09
CA ARG A 67 12.61 6.79 -2.67
C ARG A 67 13.71 5.86 -2.19
N ARG A 68 14.90 5.97 -2.78
CA ARG A 68 16.09 5.20 -2.37
C ARG A 68 17.15 6.13 -1.79
N ASP A 69 16.79 6.84 -0.72
CA ASP A 69 17.75 7.64 0.03
C ASP A 69 18.31 6.80 1.18
N GLN A 70 19.60 6.45 1.09
CA GLN A 70 20.32 5.69 2.11
C GLN A 70 21.06 6.58 3.11
N SER A 71 21.09 7.90 2.88
CA SER A 71 21.83 8.84 3.73
C SER A 71 21.14 9.16 5.06
N LYS A 72 19.87 8.76 5.22
CA LYS A 72 19.03 9.11 6.37
C LYS A 72 18.39 7.87 6.98
N ILE A 73 18.38 7.83 8.30
CA ILE A 73 17.63 6.82 9.05
C ILE A 73 16.13 7.04 8.81
N ARG A 74 15.44 6.01 8.33
CA ARG A 74 14.00 6.05 8.06
C ARG A 74 13.20 6.39 9.32
N ASN A 75 13.55 5.83 10.46
CA ASN A 75 12.90 6.16 11.72
C ASN A 75 13.86 5.94 12.90
N PRO A 76 14.21 6.98 13.68
CA PRO A 76 15.09 6.84 14.84
C PRO A 76 14.40 6.21 16.07
N TRP A 77 13.08 6.02 16.04
CA TRP A 77 12.31 5.49 17.16
C TRP A 77 11.66 4.14 16.82
N PRO A 78 11.50 3.22 17.80
CA PRO A 78 10.76 1.98 17.60
C PRO A 78 9.31 2.28 17.20
N THR A 79 8.81 1.58 16.18
CA THR A 79 7.42 1.67 15.72
C THR A 79 6.73 0.33 15.67
N LEU A 80 5.40 0.36 15.70
CA LEU A 80 4.57 -0.83 15.54
C LEU A 80 4.82 -1.48 14.19
N PHE A 81 4.98 -2.81 14.19
CA PHE A 81 5.17 -3.56 12.96
C PHE A 81 3.83 -3.78 12.24
N THR A 82 3.42 -2.77 11.46
CA THR A 82 2.14 -2.75 10.73
C THR A 82 2.34 -2.83 9.22
N CYS A 83 1.30 -3.22 8.47
CA CYS A 83 1.34 -3.19 7.00
C CYS A 83 1.74 -1.80 6.46
N VAL A 84 1.26 -0.73 7.10
CA VAL A 84 1.61 0.64 6.75
C VAL A 84 3.09 0.93 7.01
N GLU A 85 3.65 0.55 8.15
CA GLU A 85 5.08 0.74 8.43
C GLU A 85 5.99 -0.05 7.49
N GLN A 86 5.60 -1.27 7.13
CA GLN A 86 6.31 -2.05 6.13
C GLN A 86 6.24 -1.39 4.75
N MET A 87 5.08 -0.85 4.35
CA MET A 87 4.96 -0.07 3.11
C MET A 87 5.81 1.20 3.14
N LYS A 88 5.90 1.88 4.28
CA LYS A 88 6.79 3.03 4.43
C LYS A 88 8.25 2.65 4.19
N GLY A 89 8.66 1.50 4.75
CA GLY A 89 9.97 0.89 4.48
C GLY A 89 10.18 0.62 2.99
N LEU A 90 9.21 -0.04 2.35
CA LEU A 90 9.27 -0.39 0.93
C LEU A 90 9.37 0.84 0.01
N LEU A 91 8.66 1.92 0.36
CA LEU A 91 8.63 3.17 -0.42
C LEU A 91 9.77 4.13 -0.07
N GLY A 92 10.54 3.84 0.99
CA GLY A 92 11.58 4.72 1.51
C GLY A 92 11.03 6.05 2.06
N ILE A 93 9.78 6.04 2.54
CA ILE A 93 9.17 7.20 3.21
C ILE A 93 9.34 7.02 4.72
N GLY A 94 9.80 8.07 5.40
CA GLY A 94 10.18 7.99 6.80
C GLY A 94 10.42 9.34 7.44
N GLY A 95 10.81 9.32 8.70
CA GLY A 95 11.17 10.47 9.51
C GLY A 95 9.99 11.08 10.27
N ILE A 96 10.29 12.13 11.02
CA ILE A 96 9.33 12.84 11.89
C ILE A 96 8.03 13.23 11.14
N LYS A 97 8.16 13.59 9.85
CA LYS A 97 7.06 14.05 8.99
C LYS A 97 6.06 12.97 8.58
N THR A 98 6.37 11.70 8.80
CA THR A 98 5.48 10.59 8.45
C THR A 98 5.16 9.71 9.65
N TRP A 99 5.64 10.09 10.83
CA TRP A 99 5.50 9.31 12.05
C TRP A 99 4.01 9.10 12.40
N TRP A 100 3.16 10.12 12.25
CA TRP A 100 1.71 10.05 12.55
C TRP A 100 0.85 9.20 11.58
N ILE A 101 1.46 8.59 10.54
CA ILE A 101 0.74 7.85 9.50
C ILE A 101 0.67 6.37 9.90
N TYR A 102 -0.42 5.96 10.55
CA TYR A 102 -0.55 4.57 11.02
C TYR A 102 -1.65 3.79 10.29
N ARG A 103 -2.55 4.49 9.59
CA ARG A 103 -3.72 3.90 8.92
C ARG A 103 -3.52 3.87 7.41
N PRO A 104 -4.00 2.83 6.69
CA PRO A 104 -3.90 2.76 5.23
C PRO A 104 -4.50 3.98 4.53
N TYR A 105 -5.61 4.51 5.03
CA TYR A 105 -6.21 5.73 4.49
C TYR A 105 -5.34 6.98 4.66
N GLN A 106 -4.62 7.11 5.79
CA GLN A 106 -3.68 8.22 5.98
C GLN A 106 -2.50 8.12 5.00
N LEU A 107 -2.02 6.89 4.75
CA LEU A 107 -0.98 6.64 3.77
C LEU A 107 -1.46 7.00 2.36
N PHE A 108 -2.68 6.60 1.98
CA PHE A 108 -3.30 7.00 0.72
C PHE A 108 -3.40 8.52 0.58
N LYS A 109 -3.92 9.22 1.59
CA LYS A 109 -4.00 10.69 1.59
C LYS A 109 -2.62 11.34 1.43
N TYR A 110 -1.61 10.81 2.11
CA TYR A 110 -0.25 11.32 2.03
C TYR A 110 0.31 11.17 0.60
N LEU A 111 0.20 9.98 0.02
CA LEU A 111 0.77 9.67 -1.30
C LEU A 111 0.00 10.32 -2.46
N TYR A 112 -1.32 10.46 -2.34
CA TYR A 112 -2.18 10.93 -3.43
C TYR A 112 -2.57 12.41 -3.32
N LEU A 113 -2.95 12.89 -2.12
CA LEU A 113 -3.56 14.22 -1.97
C LEU A 113 -2.55 15.32 -1.59
N LYS A 114 -1.56 15.00 -0.75
CA LYS A 114 -0.67 16.01 -0.17
C LYS A 114 0.58 16.26 -1.02
N GLU A 115 0.96 15.28 -1.82
CA GLU A 115 2.22 15.25 -2.55
C GLU A 115 1.91 14.75 -3.98
N SER A 116 1.34 15.62 -4.84
CA SER A 116 0.95 15.30 -6.23
C SER A 116 2.12 14.92 -7.17
N LYS A 117 3.35 14.86 -6.64
CA LYS A 117 4.57 14.41 -7.35
C LYS A 117 4.84 12.91 -7.24
N TYR A 118 4.10 12.15 -6.42
CA TYR A 118 4.52 10.79 -6.01
C TYR A 118 3.55 9.68 -6.36
N GLY A 119 2.33 10.01 -6.79
CA GLY A 119 1.27 9.04 -6.99
C GLY A 119 0.38 9.41 -8.17
N THR A 120 0.33 8.59 -9.23
CA THR A 120 -0.74 8.70 -10.24
C THR A 120 -1.81 7.66 -9.91
N LYS A 121 -3.05 8.10 -9.70
CA LYS A 121 -4.18 7.19 -9.49
C LYS A 121 -4.48 6.51 -10.82
N ILE A 122 -4.37 5.19 -10.85
CA ILE A 122 -4.64 4.42 -12.07
C ILE A 122 -6.09 3.95 -12.08
N ILE A 123 -6.64 3.51 -10.93
CA ILE A 123 -7.96 2.87 -10.87
C ILE A 123 -8.66 3.23 -9.55
N SER A 124 -9.92 3.65 -9.63
CA SER A 124 -10.87 3.53 -8.51
C SER A 124 -11.87 2.44 -8.85
N THR A 125 -11.86 1.37 -8.06
CA THR A 125 -12.98 0.44 -8.07
C THR A 125 -14.09 1.08 -7.25
N THR A 126 -15.15 1.53 -7.92
CA THR A 126 -16.40 1.85 -7.23
C THR A 126 -16.92 0.52 -6.72
N THR A 127 -16.79 0.24 -5.42
CA THR A 127 -17.58 -0.83 -4.79
C THR A 127 -19.04 -0.45 -4.98
N THR A 128 -19.67 -1.01 -6.01
CA THR A 128 -21.12 -1.07 -6.13
C THR A 128 -21.58 -1.93 -4.99
N SER A 129 -22.16 -1.30 -3.97
CA SER A 129 -22.98 -1.99 -2.98
C SER A 129 -24.17 -2.61 -3.73
N GLN A 130 -24.01 -3.85 -4.17
CA GLN A 130 -25.16 -4.70 -4.45
C GLN A 130 -25.67 -5.18 -3.11
N ASP A 131 -26.64 -4.44 -2.57
CA ASP A 131 -27.65 -4.99 -1.70
C ASP A 131 -28.38 -6.07 -2.52
N SER A 132 -28.16 -7.34 -2.17
CA SER A 132 -28.95 -8.46 -2.66
C SER A 132 -29.82 -8.98 -1.51
N SER A 133 -31.08 -8.54 -1.58
CA SER A 133 -32.33 -9.26 -1.27
C SER A 133 -32.48 -9.98 0.07
#